data_AF-X0MD82-F1
#
_entry.id   AF-X0MD82-F1
#
_cell.length_a   1.000
_cell.length_b   1.000
_cell.length_c   1.000
_cell.angle_alpha   90.00
_cell.angle_beta   90.00
_cell.angle_gamma   90.00
#
_symmetry.space_group_name_H-M   'P 1'
#
loop_
_entity.id
_entity.type
_entity.pdbx_description
1 polymer ?
#
loop_
_entity_poly.entity_id
_entity_poly.type
_entity_poly.pdbx_seq_one_letter_code
_entity_poly.pdbx_strand_id
1 'polypeptide(L)'
;MATNPAAYTTDLGDPDAVIHAFETVRSEFGHPHVVIYNAYHIVPNDPNNVFEVPLGSFKTSRTINIFSTYAAAQEAVKGWKDFLAPSSPTPTYIYTGNIRNEMRIPSLMSLGVRKTAAAWFNEVTSTSYKDQGFKFYYADERKADGTPMYSGATPEGHAQFDVELAEGKEQQAWQQTVVSGRGYKRF
;
A
#
# COMPACT_ATOMS: atom_id res chain seq x y z
N MET A 1 15.05 -19.56 11.86
CA MET A 1 15.02 -20.35 10.62
C MET A 1 14.37 -19.48 9.57
N ALA A 2 15.00 -19.24 8.42
CA ALA A 2 14.31 -18.59 7.31
C ALA A 2 13.22 -19.56 6.83
N THR A 3 11.96 -19.19 6.99
CA THR A 3 10.86 -19.92 6.36
C THR A 3 11.01 -19.76 4.85
N ASN A 4 10.86 -20.85 4.09
CA ASN A 4 10.79 -20.74 2.64
C ASN A 4 9.58 -19.86 2.26
N PRO A 5 9.69 -19.01 1.23
CA PRO A 5 8.57 -18.22 0.77
C PRO A 5 7.44 -19.15 0.33
N ALA A 6 6.25 -18.96 0.89
CA ALA A 6 5.02 -19.58 0.41
C ALA A 6 4.31 -18.62 -0.55
N ALA A 7 3.69 -19.17 -1.59
CA ALA A 7 2.96 -18.40 -2.60
C ALA A 7 1.53 -18.92 -2.71
N TYR A 8 0.58 -18.00 -2.68
CA TYR A 8 -0.85 -18.29 -2.81
C TYR A 8 -1.43 -17.46 -3.94
N THR A 9 -2.22 -18.10 -4.79
CA THR A 9 -2.97 -17.39 -5.83
C THR A 9 -4.14 -16.64 -5.18
N THR A 10 -4.23 -15.33 -5.42
CA THR A 10 -5.29 -14.48 -4.87
C THR A 10 -5.73 -13.47 -5.92
N ASP A 11 -7.01 -13.50 -6.30
CA ASP A 11 -7.59 -12.50 -7.20
C ASP A 11 -8.03 -11.28 -6.40
N LEU A 12 -7.32 -10.18 -6.55
CA LEU A 12 -7.64 -8.93 -5.85
C LEU A 12 -8.83 -8.19 -6.46
N GLY A 13 -9.38 -8.67 -7.57
CA GLY A 13 -10.70 -8.30 -8.08
C GLY A 13 -11.85 -8.81 -7.20
N ASP A 14 -11.57 -9.66 -6.23
CA ASP A 14 -12.50 -10.20 -5.24
C ASP A 14 -11.98 -9.95 -3.80
N PRO A 15 -12.60 -9.05 -3.02
CA PRO A 15 -12.19 -8.80 -1.64
C PRO A 15 -12.31 -10.02 -0.74
N ASP A 16 -13.21 -10.97 -1.02
CA ASP A 16 -13.35 -12.18 -0.22
C ASP A 16 -12.14 -13.12 -0.41
N ALA A 17 -11.56 -13.15 -1.62
CA ALA A 17 -10.31 -13.85 -1.87
C ALA A 17 -9.14 -13.29 -1.04
N VAL A 18 -9.12 -11.98 -0.76
CA VAL A 18 -8.14 -11.38 0.15
C VAL A 18 -8.33 -11.90 1.57
N ILE A 19 -9.57 -11.92 2.06
CA ILE A 19 -9.89 -12.41 3.40
C ILE A 19 -9.42 -13.86 3.55
N HIS A 20 -9.73 -14.71 2.57
CA HIS A 20 -9.28 -16.10 2.55
C HIS A 20 -7.75 -16.24 2.51
N ALA A 21 -7.04 -15.41 1.74
CA ALA A 21 -5.59 -15.42 1.75
C ALA A 21 -5.01 -15.13 3.15
N PHE A 22 -5.59 -14.16 3.88
CA PHE A 22 -5.20 -13.89 5.27
C PHE A 22 -5.54 -15.06 6.20
N GLU A 23 -6.67 -15.74 6.02
CA GLU A 23 -7.01 -16.95 6.78
C GLU A 23 -5.97 -18.05 6.58
N THR A 24 -5.57 -18.31 5.34
CA THR A 24 -4.53 -19.30 5.01
C THR A 24 -3.19 -18.92 5.67
N VAL A 25 -2.73 -17.68 5.48
CA VAL A 25 -1.47 -17.20 6.08
C VAL A 25 -1.51 -17.33 7.61
N ARG A 26 -2.63 -16.97 8.25
CA ARG A 26 -2.80 -17.12 9.70
C ARG A 26 -2.73 -18.57 10.16
N SER A 27 -3.34 -19.49 9.41
CA SER A 27 -3.34 -20.90 9.77
C SER A 27 -1.95 -21.54 9.67
N GLU A 28 -1.10 -21.05 8.77
CA GLU A 28 0.23 -21.62 8.52
C GLU A 28 1.36 -20.93 9.29
N PHE A 29 1.27 -19.60 9.46
CA PHE A 29 2.36 -18.77 9.99
C PHE A 29 1.95 -17.87 11.16
N GLY A 30 0.66 -17.85 11.54
CA GLY A 30 0.12 -16.87 12.47
C GLY A 30 -0.13 -15.50 11.82
N HIS A 31 -0.45 -14.50 12.64
CA HIS A 31 -0.81 -13.18 12.14
C HIS A 31 0.37 -12.49 11.42
N PRO A 32 0.16 -11.90 10.23
CA PRO A 32 1.20 -11.10 9.59
C PRO A 32 1.38 -9.78 10.36
N HIS A 33 2.60 -9.48 10.77
CA HIS A 33 2.94 -8.20 11.38
C HIS A 33 3.31 -7.12 10.35
N VAL A 34 3.70 -7.52 9.13
CA VAL A 34 3.92 -6.61 8.01
C VAL A 34 3.02 -7.03 6.86
N VAL A 35 2.29 -6.07 6.28
CA VAL A 35 1.45 -6.27 5.09
C VAL A 35 1.80 -5.20 4.06
N ILE A 36 2.19 -5.63 2.87
CA ILE A 36 2.52 -4.75 1.74
C ILE A 36 1.47 -4.94 0.65
N TYR A 37 0.66 -3.92 0.41
CA TYR A 37 -0.31 -3.89 -0.67
C TYR A 37 0.29 -3.18 -1.89
N ASN A 38 0.88 -3.97 -2.79
CA ASN A 38 1.56 -3.46 -4.00
C ASN A 38 0.71 -3.57 -5.29
N ALA A 39 -0.38 -4.31 -5.25
CA ALA A 39 -1.13 -4.62 -6.46
C ALA A 39 -1.86 -3.41 -7.06
N TYR A 40 -2.04 -3.45 -8.38
CA TYR A 40 -2.70 -2.37 -9.09
C TYR A 40 -3.37 -2.82 -10.40
N HIS A 41 -4.29 -1.99 -10.87
CA HIS A 41 -5.00 -2.05 -12.15
C HIS A 41 -5.25 -0.64 -12.70
N ILE A 42 -4.84 -0.39 -13.95
CA ILE A 42 -4.94 0.92 -14.59
C ILE A 42 -5.64 0.80 -15.95
N VAL A 43 -6.46 1.79 -16.27
CA VAL A 43 -7.00 1.98 -17.61
C VAL A 43 -6.61 3.39 -18.05
N PRO A 44 -5.64 3.54 -18.97
CA PRO A 44 -5.33 4.83 -19.59
C PRO A 44 -6.55 5.36 -20.37
N ASN A 45 -6.65 6.67 -20.48
CA ASN A 45 -7.72 7.35 -21.21
C ASN A 45 -7.21 8.59 -21.96
N ASP A 46 -7.99 9.10 -22.90
CA ASP A 46 -7.81 10.40 -23.54
C ASP A 46 -7.94 11.49 -22.47
N PRO A 47 -6.93 12.38 -22.33
CA PRO A 47 -7.00 13.50 -21.39
C PRO A 47 -8.16 14.46 -21.64
N ASN A 48 -8.72 14.51 -22.85
CA ASN A 48 -9.86 15.34 -23.23
C ASN A 48 -11.20 14.61 -23.13
N ASN A 49 -11.20 13.30 -22.89
CA ASN A 49 -12.39 12.48 -22.73
C ASN A 49 -12.24 11.49 -21.56
N VAL A 50 -12.05 12.02 -20.34
CA VAL A 50 -11.72 11.19 -19.17
C VAL A 50 -12.80 10.18 -18.77
N PHE A 51 -14.03 10.36 -19.24
CA PHE A 51 -15.15 9.45 -18.97
C PHE A 51 -15.27 8.31 -19.99
N GLU A 52 -14.35 8.20 -20.95
CA GLU A 52 -14.30 7.06 -21.86
C GLU A 52 -13.92 5.75 -21.18
N VAL A 53 -13.31 5.82 -19.98
CA VAL A 53 -13.02 4.64 -19.16
C VAL A 53 -14.32 3.87 -18.95
N PRO A 54 -14.45 2.63 -19.47
CA PRO A 54 -15.68 1.88 -19.32
C PRO A 54 -16.04 1.69 -17.85
N LEU A 55 -17.32 1.85 -17.50
CA LEU A 55 -17.77 1.73 -16.12
C LEU A 55 -17.38 0.38 -15.47
N GLY A 56 -17.38 -0.70 -16.25
CA GLY A 56 -16.90 -2.02 -15.81
C GLY A 56 -15.44 -1.97 -15.36
N SER A 57 -14.54 -1.45 -16.20
CA SER A 57 -13.12 -1.34 -15.89
C SER A 57 -12.83 -0.36 -14.76
N PHE A 58 -13.64 0.70 -14.63
CA PHE A 58 -13.58 1.61 -13.48
C PHE A 58 -13.99 0.90 -12.17
N LYS A 59 -15.04 0.07 -12.21
CA LYS A 59 -15.45 -0.77 -11.06
C LYS A 59 -14.36 -1.78 -10.67
N THR A 60 -13.75 -2.48 -11.63
CA THR A 60 -12.63 -3.40 -11.36
C THR A 60 -11.45 -2.68 -10.72
N SER A 61 -11.10 -1.50 -11.26
CA SER A 61 -10.03 -0.66 -10.69
C SER A 61 -10.31 -0.29 -9.24
N ARG A 62 -11.56 0.07 -8.93
CA ARG A 62 -12.02 0.37 -7.57
C ARG A 62 -11.96 -0.86 -6.66
N THR A 63 -12.41 -2.02 -7.11
CA THR A 63 -12.40 -3.23 -6.27
C THR A 63 -10.99 -3.57 -5.83
N ILE A 64 -10.05 -3.67 -6.77
CA ILE A 64 -8.64 -3.96 -6.47
C ILE A 64 -8.08 -2.87 -5.53
N ASN A 65 -8.21 -1.60 -5.89
CA ASN A 65 -7.38 -0.57 -5.27
C ASN A 65 -8.02 0.20 -4.13
N ILE A 66 -9.28 -0.10 -3.80
CA ILE A 66 -9.99 0.51 -2.67
C ILE A 66 -10.55 -0.59 -1.76
N PHE A 67 -11.32 -1.54 -2.31
CA PHE A 67 -11.96 -2.55 -1.46
C PHE A 67 -10.99 -3.62 -0.98
N SER A 68 -10.18 -4.18 -1.86
CA SER A 68 -9.23 -5.24 -1.51
C SER A 68 -8.09 -4.73 -0.63
N THR A 69 -7.63 -3.49 -0.83
CA THR A 69 -6.67 -2.85 0.09
C THR A 69 -7.27 -2.56 1.46
N TYR A 70 -8.53 -2.11 1.53
CA TYR A 70 -9.24 -1.91 2.78
C TYR A 70 -9.45 -3.24 3.53
N ALA A 71 -9.87 -4.29 2.82
CA ALA A 71 -9.99 -5.64 3.38
C ALA A 71 -8.64 -6.13 3.93
N ALA A 72 -7.54 -5.96 3.17
CA ALA A 72 -6.21 -6.33 3.64
C ALA A 72 -5.80 -5.56 4.92
N ALA A 73 -6.06 -4.26 5.00
CA ALA A 73 -5.80 -3.47 6.19
C ALA A 73 -6.67 -3.91 7.38
N GLN A 74 -7.94 -4.22 7.13
CA GLN A 74 -8.88 -4.74 8.12
C GLN A 74 -8.44 -6.11 8.66
N GLU A 75 -7.98 -7.01 7.80
CA GLU A 75 -7.45 -8.31 8.22
C GLU A 75 -6.13 -8.20 8.98
N ALA A 76 -5.26 -7.26 8.58
CA ALA A 76 -3.98 -7.03 9.24
C ALA A 76 -4.17 -6.66 10.72
N VAL A 77 -5.03 -5.67 11.01
CA VAL A 77 -5.23 -5.18 12.38
C VAL A 77 -5.83 -6.20 13.35
N LYS A 78 -6.47 -7.28 12.87
CA LYS A 78 -7.13 -8.29 13.73
C LYS A 78 -6.19 -8.94 14.73
N GLY A 79 -4.92 -9.15 14.38
CA GLY A 79 -3.94 -9.82 15.24
C GLY A 79 -2.78 -8.94 15.69
N TRP A 80 -2.78 -7.66 15.32
CA TRP A 80 -1.63 -6.80 15.60
C TRP A 80 -1.43 -6.48 17.08
N LYS A 81 -2.48 -6.60 17.90
CA LYS A 81 -2.38 -6.47 19.36
C LYS A 81 -1.45 -7.51 19.99
N ASP A 82 -1.26 -8.64 19.34
CA ASP A 82 -0.39 -9.72 19.81
C ASP A 82 1.11 -9.37 19.68
N PHE A 83 1.45 -8.30 18.94
CA PHE A 83 2.82 -7.86 18.69
C PHE A 83 3.22 -6.61 19.51
N LEU A 84 2.48 -6.27 20.57
CA LEU A 84 2.73 -5.06 21.36
C LEU A 84 3.78 -5.21 22.48
N ALA A 85 4.41 -6.37 22.60
CA ALA A 85 5.49 -6.56 23.58
C ALA A 85 6.73 -5.71 23.20
N PRO A 86 7.52 -5.19 24.16
CA PRO A 86 8.63 -4.26 23.89
C PRO A 86 9.72 -4.77 22.93
N SER A 87 9.85 -6.09 22.77
CA SER A 87 10.80 -6.74 21.88
C SER A 87 10.16 -7.27 20.58
N SER A 88 8.85 -7.07 20.39
CA SER A 88 8.14 -7.53 19.20
C SER A 88 8.30 -6.54 18.04
N PRO A 89 8.25 -7.02 16.78
CA PRO A 89 8.19 -6.14 15.62
C PRO A 89 6.96 -5.24 15.66
N THR A 90 7.13 -3.95 15.31
CA THR A 90 6.01 -2.99 15.25
C THR A 90 5.14 -3.29 14.03
N PRO A 91 3.84 -3.58 14.20
CA PRO A 91 2.97 -3.91 13.07
C PRO A 91 2.86 -2.79 12.04
N THR A 92 2.92 -3.14 10.77
CA THR A 92 3.06 -2.18 9.66
C THR A 92 2.19 -2.58 8.46
N TYR A 93 1.41 -1.63 7.96
CA TYR A 93 0.74 -1.72 6.67
C TYR A 93 1.36 -0.70 5.72
N ILE A 94 1.76 -1.17 4.53
CA ILE A 94 2.36 -0.33 3.49
C ILE A 94 1.52 -0.47 2.23
N TYR A 95 0.99 0.64 1.75
CA TYR A 95 0.38 0.72 0.43
C TYR A 95 1.39 1.28 -0.56
N THR A 96 1.69 0.56 -1.64
CA THR A 96 2.53 1.10 -2.72
C THR A 96 1.77 2.17 -3.48
N GLY A 97 2.13 3.42 -3.24
CA GLY A 97 1.61 4.63 -3.81
C GLY A 97 2.36 5.13 -5.04
N ASN A 98 2.05 6.36 -5.42
CA ASN A 98 2.80 7.23 -6.33
C ASN A 98 2.24 8.66 -6.20
N ILE A 99 2.75 9.64 -6.94
CA ILE A 99 2.31 11.04 -6.87
C ILE A 99 0.79 11.30 -7.03
N ARG A 100 -0.01 10.33 -7.45
CA ARG A 100 -1.36 10.59 -7.98
C ARG A 100 -2.35 11.07 -6.93
N ASN A 101 -2.05 10.93 -5.64
CA ASN A 101 -2.77 11.61 -4.57
C ASN A 101 -2.63 13.15 -4.66
N GLU A 102 -1.50 13.66 -5.13
CA GLU A 102 -1.18 15.10 -5.23
C GLU A 102 -1.31 15.66 -6.66
N MET A 103 -0.81 14.94 -7.66
CA MET A 103 -0.77 15.42 -9.05
C MET A 103 -1.87 14.79 -9.89
N ARG A 104 -2.68 15.64 -10.52
CA ARG A 104 -3.70 15.24 -11.48
C ARG A 104 -3.09 15.06 -12.86
N ILE A 105 -3.23 13.87 -13.43
CA ILE A 105 -2.94 13.59 -14.85
C ILE A 105 -4.22 13.07 -15.49
N PRO A 106 -4.86 13.85 -16.37
CA PRO A 106 -6.16 13.50 -16.94
C PRO A 106 -6.17 12.15 -17.64
N SER A 107 -5.09 11.75 -18.33
CA SER A 107 -4.99 10.46 -19.03
C SER A 107 -4.91 9.23 -18.12
N LEU A 108 -4.88 9.43 -16.81
CA LEU A 108 -4.80 8.38 -15.80
C LEU A 108 -5.88 8.56 -14.73
N MET A 109 -7.11 8.91 -15.15
CA MET A 109 -8.22 9.23 -14.25
C MET A 109 -8.53 8.09 -13.26
N SER A 110 -8.64 6.86 -13.76
CA SER A 110 -8.90 5.66 -12.95
C SER A 110 -7.82 5.42 -11.88
N LEU A 111 -6.55 5.71 -12.23
CA LEU A 111 -5.39 5.64 -11.34
C LEU A 111 -5.40 6.75 -10.28
N GLY A 112 -5.77 7.98 -10.67
CA GLY A 112 -5.83 9.13 -9.78
C GLY A 112 -6.82 8.94 -8.63
N VAL A 113 -8.05 8.56 -8.97
CA VAL A 113 -9.13 8.36 -8.00
C VAL A 113 -8.73 7.35 -6.93
N ARG A 114 -8.23 6.18 -7.34
CA ARG A 114 -7.85 5.12 -6.40
C ARG A 114 -6.66 5.48 -5.52
N LYS A 115 -5.63 6.13 -6.08
CA LYS A 115 -4.43 6.51 -5.30
C LYS A 115 -4.74 7.59 -4.29
N THR A 116 -5.68 8.49 -4.62
CA THR A 116 -6.22 9.49 -3.68
C THR A 116 -7.00 8.80 -2.55
N ALA A 117 -7.89 7.86 -2.88
CA ALA A 117 -8.65 7.11 -1.87
C ALA A 117 -7.73 6.29 -0.94
N ALA A 118 -6.72 5.64 -1.51
CA ALA A 118 -5.73 4.88 -0.75
C ALA A 118 -4.90 5.77 0.19
N ALA A 119 -4.39 6.89 -0.32
CA ALA A 119 -3.68 7.88 0.49
C ALA A 119 -4.54 8.39 1.65
N TRP A 120 -5.80 8.72 1.36
CA TRP A 120 -6.73 9.23 2.37
C TRP A 120 -6.94 8.25 3.53
N PHE A 121 -7.21 6.96 3.25
CA PHE A 121 -7.39 6.03 4.36
C PHE A 121 -6.08 5.74 5.11
N ASN A 122 -4.93 5.72 4.44
CA ASN A 122 -3.64 5.55 5.12
C ASN A 122 -3.33 6.72 6.05
N GLU A 123 -3.64 7.95 5.65
CA GLU A 123 -3.53 9.12 6.52
C GLU A 123 -4.42 8.98 7.77
N VAL A 124 -5.70 8.65 7.58
CA VAL A 124 -6.65 8.49 8.69
C VAL A 124 -6.24 7.35 9.63
N THR A 125 -5.82 6.22 9.09
CA THR A 125 -5.43 5.04 9.89
C THR A 125 -4.11 5.25 10.61
N SER A 126 -3.13 5.92 10.00
CA SER A 126 -1.86 6.29 10.65
C SER A 126 -2.07 7.14 11.91
N THR A 127 -3.12 7.97 11.91
CA THR A 127 -3.50 8.80 13.07
C THR A 127 -4.32 7.99 14.06
N SER A 128 -5.35 7.29 13.57
CA SER A 128 -6.31 6.54 14.41
C SER A 128 -5.67 5.40 15.21
N TYR A 129 -4.61 4.78 14.68
CA TYR A 129 -3.94 3.65 15.31
C TYR A 129 -2.56 3.99 15.91
N LYS A 130 -2.13 5.26 15.84
CA LYS A 130 -0.82 5.69 16.34
C LYS A 130 -0.55 5.26 17.78
N ASP A 131 -1.51 5.52 18.67
CA ASP A 131 -1.39 5.22 20.10
C ASP A 131 -1.51 3.72 20.41
N GLN A 132 -1.94 2.92 19.44
CA GLN A 132 -1.92 1.46 19.51
C GLN A 132 -0.59 0.88 19.02
N GLY A 133 0.37 1.71 18.61
CA GLY A 133 1.67 1.26 18.11
C GLY A 133 1.61 0.61 16.73
N PHE A 134 0.53 0.81 15.96
CA PHE A 134 0.45 0.31 14.58
C PHE A 134 0.84 1.39 13.59
N LYS A 135 1.48 0.98 12.50
CA LYS A 135 1.96 1.88 11.48
C LYS A 135 1.21 1.68 10.15
N PHE A 136 0.87 2.79 9.51
CA PHE A 136 0.25 2.82 8.18
C PHE A 136 0.99 3.82 7.29
N TYR A 137 1.35 3.38 6.10
CA TYR A 137 2.14 4.15 5.15
C TYR A 137 1.56 4.11 3.74
N TYR A 138 1.58 5.28 3.10
CA TYR A 138 1.48 5.43 1.65
C TYR A 138 2.89 5.66 1.10
N ALA A 139 3.46 4.66 0.43
CA ALA A 139 4.85 4.64 -0.04
C ALA A 139 4.97 5.11 -1.49
N ASP A 140 5.65 6.21 -1.75
CA ASP A 140 5.66 6.91 -3.04
C ASP A 140 7.09 7.22 -3.49
N GLU A 141 7.58 6.48 -4.50
CA GLU A 141 8.90 6.75 -5.06
C GLU A 141 8.87 7.97 -6.01
N ARG A 142 9.78 8.91 -5.75
CA ARG A 142 9.96 10.16 -6.50
C ARG A 142 11.39 10.29 -7.01
N LYS A 143 11.54 11.09 -8.07
CA LYS A 143 12.86 11.59 -8.46
C LYS A 143 13.39 12.58 -7.42
N ALA A 144 14.70 12.86 -7.46
CA ALA A 144 15.35 13.76 -6.52
C ALA A 144 14.77 15.20 -6.50
N ASP A 145 14.16 15.62 -7.61
CA ASP A 145 13.47 16.90 -7.80
C ASP A 145 11.99 16.88 -7.38
N GLY A 146 11.47 15.75 -6.90
CA GLY A 146 10.08 15.57 -6.45
C GLY A 146 9.10 15.19 -7.54
N THR A 147 9.55 15.15 -8.80
CA THR A 147 8.70 14.75 -9.91
C THR A 147 8.39 13.25 -9.90
N PRO A 148 7.33 12.80 -10.60
CA PRO A 148 6.90 11.42 -10.57
C PRO A 148 7.98 10.47 -11.14
N MET A 149 8.13 9.30 -10.52
CA MET A 149 8.92 8.20 -11.08
C MET A 149 8.09 7.41 -12.10
N TYR A 150 8.12 7.82 -13.38
CA TYR A 150 7.46 7.07 -14.47
C TYR A 150 8.24 5.83 -14.90
N SER A 151 9.56 5.92 -14.84
CA SER A 151 10.51 4.87 -15.18
C SER A 151 11.74 5.03 -14.30
N GLY A 152 12.37 3.92 -13.91
CA GLY A 152 13.57 3.92 -13.08
C GLY A 152 13.37 3.45 -11.64
N ALA A 153 12.13 3.21 -11.20
CA ALA A 153 11.88 2.49 -9.96
C ALA A 153 12.50 1.10 -10.01
N THR A 154 13.22 0.71 -8.95
CA THR A 154 13.91 -0.58 -8.85
C THR A 154 13.25 -1.46 -7.78
N PRO A 155 13.07 -2.77 -8.03
CA PRO A 155 12.55 -3.68 -7.01
C PRO A 155 13.37 -3.63 -5.72
N GLU A 156 14.70 -3.53 -5.82
CA GLU A 156 15.61 -3.48 -4.68
C GLU A 156 15.43 -2.19 -3.88
N GLY A 157 15.28 -1.04 -4.55
CA GLY A 157 15.05 0.24 -3.89
C GLY A 157 13.72 0.27 -3.14
N HIS A 158 12.66 -0.26 -3.75
CA HIS A 158 11.36 -0.44 -3.09
C HIS A 158 11.44 -1.38 -1.88
N ALA A 159 12.06 -2.54 -2.04
CA ALA A 159 12.19 -3.53 -0.97
C ALA A 159 12.99 -2.98 0.22
N GLN A 160 14.09 -2.27 -0.04
CA GLN A 160 14.87 -1.62 1.02
C GLN A 160 14.00 -0.63 1.79
N PHE A 161 13.21 0.18 1.07
CA PHE A 161 12.34 1.16 1.70
C PHE A 161 11.24 0.51 2.56
N ASP A 162 10.61 -0.55 2.08
CA ASP A 162 9.60 -1.28 2.83
C ASP A 162 10.18 -1.89 4.12
N VAL A 163 11.42 -2.41 4.07
CA VAL A 163 12.16 -2.90 5.24
C VAL A 163 12.42 -1.78 6.25
N GLU A 164 12.90 -0.62 5.80
CA GLU A 164 13.14 0.54 6.67
C GLU A 164 11.88 0.97 7.42
N LEU A 165 10.73 1.01 6.72
CA LEU A 165 9.44 1.31 7.34
C LEU A 165 8.99 0.23 8.33
N ALA A 166 9.15 -1.05 7.97
CA ALA A 166 8.76 -2.18 8.80
C ALA A 166 9.57 -2.25 10.10
N GLU A 167 10.89 -2.06 10.04
CA GLU A 167 11.81 -2.14 11.18
C GLU A 167 11.77 -0.88 12.07
N GLY A 168 11.31 0.26 11.54
CA GLY A 168 11.14 1.48 12.32
C GLY A 168 10.25 1.28 13.56
N LYS A 169 10.65 1.81 14.72
CA LYS A 169 9.90 1.54 15.98
C LYS A 169 8.59 2.29 16.10
N GLU A 170 8.47 3.44 15.43
CA GLU A 170 7.36 4.36 15.57
C GLU A 170 6.78 4.75 14.20
N GLN A 171 5.53 5.19 14.20
CA GLN A 171 4.90 5.81 13.03
C GLN A 171 5.65 7.09 12.64
N GLN A 172 6.17 7.12 11.43
CA GLN A 172 6.70 8.33 10.79
C GLN A 172 5.60 9.08 10.03
N ALA A 173 5.94 10.00 9.12
CA ALA A 173 4.96 10.61 8.23
C ALA A 173 4.16 9.51 7.49
N TRP A 174 2.84 9.60 7.44
CA TRP A 174 2.01 8.60 6.76
C TRP A 174 2.31 8.55 5.26
N GLN A 175 2.57 9.72 4.67
CA GLN A 175 2.99 9.85 3.30
C GLN A 175 4.50 9.81 3.24
N GLN A 176 5.00 8.72 2.69
CA GLN A 176 6.42 8.45 2.57
C GLN A 176 6.86 8.68 1.14
N THR A 177 7.40 9.86 0.87
CA THR A 177 8.01 10.18 -0.42
C THR A 177 9.49 9.85 -0.37
N VAL A 178 9.94 8.95 -1.25
CA VAL A 178 11.27 8.32 -1.18
C VAL A 178 12.02 8.56 -2.45
N VAL A 179 13.34 8.79 -2.33
CA VAL A 179 14.25 8.83 -3.47
C VAL A 179 15.26 7.69 -3.29
N SER A 180 15.37 6.81 -4.28
CA SER A 180 16.25 5.64 -4.22
C SER A 180 17.69 6.05 -3.90
N GLY A 181 18.31 5.36 -2.94
CA GLY A 181 19.65 5.68 -2.44
C GLY A 181 19.75 6.95 -1.59
N ARG A 182 18.64 7.64 -1.30
CA ARG A 182 18.59 8.83 -0.43
C ARG A 182 17.55 8.74 0.69
N GLY A 183 16.64 7.78 0.63
CA GLY A 183 15.60 7.57 1.64
C GLY A 183 14.47 8.59 1.57
N TYR A 184 13.79 8.79 2.69
CA TYR A 184 12.67 9.73 2.82
C TYR A 184 13.09 11.18 2.53
N LYS A 185 12.30 11.88 1.73
CA LYS A 185 12.41 13.32 1.50
C LYS A 185 11.01 13.92 1.40
N ARG A 186 10.73 14.93 2.22
CA ARG A 186 9.52 15.75 2.09
C ARG A 186 9.66 16.70 0.90
N PHE A 187 8.64 16.73 0.04
CA PHE A 187 8.53 17.64 -1.10
C PHE A 187 7.42 18.66 -0.89
#